data_AF-A0A9X3PUI0-F1
#
_entry.id   AF-A0A9X3PUI0-F1
#
_cell.length_a   1.000
_cell.length_b   1.000
_cell.length_c   1.000
_cell.angle_alpha   90.00
_cell.angle_beta   90.00
_cell.angle_gamma   90.00
#
_symmetry.space_group_name_H-M   'P 1'
#
loop_
_entity.id
_entity.type
_entity.pdbx_description
1 polymer ?
#
loop_
_entity_poly.entity_id
_entity_poly.type
_entity_poly.pdbx_seq_one_letter_code
_entity_poly.pdbx_strand_id
1 'polypeptide(L)' 'MIHEGRITINGKAAKPSQKIQPGDRILLEVPRPEPLVLRPESIPLDILHEDDSLVVLNKPAGLVVHPAPGHWSGTLV' A
#
# COMPACT_ATOMS: atom_id res chain seq x y z
N MET A 1 12.02 -6.52 6.50
CA MET A 1 13.16 -6.83 5.60
C MET A 1 14.23 -7.73 6.23
N ILE A 2 15.08 -7.26 7.16
CA ILE A 2 16.16 -8.10 7.76
C ILE A 2 15.58 -9.26 8.59
N HIS A 3 14.64 -8.97 9.49
CA HIS A 3 13.98 -9.99 10.31
C HIS A 3 13.12 -10.98 9.50
N GLU A 4 12.73 -10.60 8.29
CA GLU A 4 11.98 -11.45 7.35
C GLU A 4 12.89 -12.35 6.51
N GLY A 5 14.21 -12.33 6.73
CA GLY A 5 15.17 -13.17 6.01
C GLY A 5 15.41 -12.75 4.55
N ARG A 6 14.86 -11.61 4.12
CA ARG A 6 14.95 -11.12 2.73
C ARG A 6 16.31 -10.52 2.36
N ILE A 7 17.24 -10.46 3.30
CA ILE A 7 18.59 -9.96 3.07
C ILE A 7 19.57 -11.07 3.38
N THR A 8 20.46 -11.37 2.43
CA THR A 8 21.57 -12.29 2.65
C THR A 8 22.91 -11.57 2.48
N ILE A 9 23.89 -11.97 3.28
CA ILE A 9 25.29 -11.57 3.16
C ILE A 9 26.08 -12.85 2.88
N ASN A 10 26.73 -12.91 1.73
CA ASN A 10 27.46 -14.08 1.25
C ASN A 10 26.60 -15.37 1.27
N GLY A 11 25.33 -15.24 0.88
CA GLY A 11 24.38 -16.35 0.81
C GLY A 11 23.77 -16.80 2.15
N LYS A 12 24.08 -16.12 3.27
CA LYS A 12 23.48 -16.41 4.58
C LYS A 12 22.56 -15.27 5.03
N ALA A 13 21.43 -15.58 5.66
CA ALA A 13 20.51 -14.58 6.18
C ALA A 13 21.22 -13.59 7.12
N ALA A 14 21.02 -12.29 6.87
CA ALA A 14 21.67 -11.22 7.60
C ALA A 14 21.06 -11.04 9.01
N LYS A 15 21.89 -10.64 9.98
CA LYS A 15 21.43 -10.18 11.30
C LYS A 15 21.43 -8.65 11.37
N PRO A 16 20.51 -7.99 12.10
CA PRO A 16 20.46 -6.53 12.18
C PRO A 16 21.76 -5.86 12.66
N SER A 17 22.49 -6.52 13.56
CA SER A 17 23.76 -6.03 14.12
C SER A 17 25.00 -6.57 13.38
N GLN A 18 24.83 -7.26 12.25
CA GLN A 18 25.94 -7.87 11.53
C GLN A 18 26.84 -6.79 10.92
N LYS A 19 28.12 -6.81 11.30
CA LYS A 19 29.13 -5.96 10.67
C LYS A 19 29.47 -6.51 9.28
N ILE A 20 29.54 -5.61 8.31
CA ILE A 20 29.95 -5.91 6.93
C ILE A 20 31.45 -5.68 6.75
N GLN A 21 32.06 -6.40 5.83
CA GLN A 21 33.47 -6.27 5.46
C GLN A 21 33.61 -5.91 3.97
N PRO A 22 34.72 -5.26 3.57
CA PRO A 22 35.03 -5.09 2.16
C PRO A 22 34.99 -6.43 1.41
N GLY A 23 34.26 -6.47 0.28
CA GLY A 23 34.09 -7.67 -0.53
C GLY A 23 32.86 -8.51 -0.19
N ASP A 24 32.11 -8.21 0.88
CA ASP A 24 30.84 -8.87 1.16
C ASP A 24 29.82 -8.63 0.04
N ARG A 25 29.12 -9.70 -0.36
CA ARG A 25 28.04 -9.64 -1.35
C ARG A 25 26.70 -9.64 -0.62
N ILE A 26 25.99 -8.53 -0.74
CA ILE A 26 24.67 -8.35 -0.14
C ILE A 26 23.61 -8.55 -1.22
N LEU A 27 22.67 -9.45 -0.97
CA LEU A 27 21.50 -9.67 -1.82
C LEU A 27 20.26 -9.28 -1.04
N LEU A 28 19.43 -8.43 -1.63
CA LEU A 28 18.11 -8.03 -1.14
C LEU A 28 17.04 -8.61 -2.07
N GLU A 29 16.13 -9.40 -1.50
CA GLU A 29 14.92 -9.83 -2.18
C GLU A 29 13.78 -8.86 -1.85
N VAL A 30 13.39 -8.05 -2.84
CA VAL A 30 12.28 -7.11 -2.69
C VAL A 30 10.97 -7.85 -3.02
N PRO A 31 10.00 -7.94 -2.08
CA PRO A 31 8.69 -8.49 -2.41
C PRO A 31 8.04 -7.67 -3.52
N ARG A 32 7.23 -8.32 -4.34
CA ARG A 32 6.29 -7.58 -5.19
C ARG A 32 5.32 -6.82 -4.28
N PRO A 33 4.89 -5.61 -4.68
CA PRO A 33 3.78 -4.95 -4.01
C PRO A 33 2.58 -5.89 -3.96
N GLU A 34 1.90 -5.93 -2.82
CA GLU A 34 0.63 -6.62 -2.75
C GLU A 34 -0.37 -5.89 -3.66
N PRO A 35 -1.17 -6.63 -4.46
CA PRO A 35 -2.17 -6.01 -5.30
C PRO A 35 -3.22 -5.32 -4.42
N LEU A 36 -3.48 -4.05 -4.68
CA LEU A 36 -4.60 -3.34 -4.06
C LEU A 36 -5.89 -3.86 -4.69
N VAL A 37 -6.62 -4.69 -3.95
CA VAL A 37 -7.94 -5.19 -4.38
C VAL A 37 -9.01 -4.26 -3.85
N LEU A 38 -9.51 -3.38 -4.72
CA LEU A 38 -10.67 -2.55 -4.42
C LEU A 38 -11.94 -3.35 -4.69
N ARG A 39 -12.85 -3.33 -3.72
CA ARG A 39 -14.16 -3.97 -3.84
C ARG A 39 -15.21 -2.88 -3.84
N PRO A 40 -16.15 -2.88 -4.81
CA PRO A 40 -17.26 -1.94 -4.78
C PRO A 40 -18.04 -2.08 -3.48
N GLU A 41 -18.39 -0.94 -2.88
CA GLU A 41 -19.19 -0.87 -1.66
C GLU A 41 -20.45 -0.05 -1.92
N SER A 42 -21.58 -0.51 -1.37
CA SER A 42 -22.84 0.22 -1.46
C SER A 42 -22.86 1.36 -0.43
N ILE A 43 -22.27 2.50 -0.82
CA ILE A 43 -22.22 3.71 0.00
C ILE A 43 -23.28 4.70 -0.53
N PRO A 44 -24.19 5.23 0.30
CA PRO A 44 -25.11 6.28 -0.11
C PRO A 44 -24.35 7.55 -0.50
N LEU A 45 -24.56 8.06 -1.72
CA LEU A 45 -23.93 9.27 -2.23
C LEU A 45 -24.99 10.35 -2.47
N ASP A 46 -24.70 11.57 -2.01
CA ASP A 46 -25.51 12.76 -2.26
C ASP A 46 -24.98 13.45 -3.53
N ILE A 47 -25.65 13.26 -4.66
CA ILE A 47 -25.23 13.75 -5.98
C ILE A 47 -25.86 15.13 -6.21
N LEU A 48 -25.00 16.14 -6.42
CA LEU A 48 -25.41 17.51 -6.72
C LEU A 48 -25.60 17.75 -8.21
N HIS A 49 -24.81 17.06 -9.04
CA HIS A 49 -24.86 17.14 -10.50
C HIS A 49 -24.27 15.87 -11.12
N GLU A 50 -24.83 15.41 -12.23
CA GLU A 50 -24.33 14.27 -13.00
C GLU A 50 -24.68 14.48 -14.47
N ASP A 51 -23.69 14.30 -15.34
CA ASP A 51 -23.83 14.29 -16.79
C ASP A 51 -22.90 13.25 -17.43
N ASP A 52 -22.90 13.18 -18.76
CA ASP A 52 -22.12 12.20 -19.53
C ASP A 52 -20.60 12.33 -19.34
N SER A 53 -20.11 13.43 -18.75
CA SER A 53 -18.70 13.74 -18.60
C SER A 53 -18.24 13.77 -17.15
N LEU A 54 -19.09 14.14 -16.19
CA LEU A 54 -18.69 14.28 -14.79
C LEU A 54 -19.83 14.07 -13.78
N VAL A 55 -19.43 13.82 -12.54
CA VAL A 55 -20.30 13.78 -11.35
C VAL A 55 -19.76 14.74 -10.29
N VAL A 56 -20.66 15.54 -9.69
CA VAL A 56 -20.39 16.36 -8.52
C VAL A 56 -21.22 15.82 -7.36
N LEU A 57 -20.55 15.49 -6.26
CA LEU A 57 -21.20 14.97 -5.05
C LEU A 57 -20.91 15.86 -3.84
N ASN A 58 -21.86 15.88 -2.92
CA ASN A 58 -21.71 16.49 -1.60
C ASN A 58 -21.08 15.46 -0.65
N LYS A 59 -19.75 15.51 -0.50
CA LYS A 59 -19.02 14.54 0.30
C LYS A 59 -19.22 14.79 1.80
N PRO A 60 -19.80 13.85 2.57
CA PRO A 60 -19.93 14.05 4.01
C PRO A 60 -18.54 14.09 4.69
N ALA A 61 -18.51 14.68 5.88
CA ALA A 61 -17.36 14.58 6.77
C ALA A 61 -17.15 13.11 7.18
N GLY A 62 -15.89 12.69 7.32
CA GLY A 62 -15.55 11.31 7.66
C GLY A 62 -15.46 10.34 6.48
N LEU A 63 -16.01 10.67 5.30
CA LEU A 63 -15.82 9.85 4.10
C LEU A 63 -14.49 10.16 3.42
N VAL A 64 -13.66 9.12 3.25
CA VAL A 64 -12.32 9.19 2.66
C VAL A 64 -12.42 9.03 1.14
N VAL A 65 -11.64 9.81 0.39
CA VAL A 65 -11.69 9.77 -1.08
C VAL A 65 -10.94 8.54 -1.60
N HIS A 66 -9.64 8.44 -1.35
CA HIS A 66 -8.80 7.31 -1.78
C HIS A 66 -8.34 6.47 -0.58
N PRO A 67 -8.20 5.14 -0.74
CA PRO A 67 -7.63 4.27 0.29
C PRO A 67 -6.30 4.78 0.83
N ALA A 68 -6.16 4.77 2.15
CA ALA A 68 -4.99 5.25 2.87
C ALA A 68 -4.74 4.40 4.13
N PRO A 69 -3.55 4.47 4.76
CA PRO A 69 -3.30 3.77 6.02
C PRO A 69 -4.39 4.08 7.06
N GLY A 70 -5.03 3.02 7.57
CA GLY A 70 -6.16 3.11 8.51
C GLY A 70 -7.55 3.20 7.87
N HIS A 71 -7.65 3.43 6.56
CA HIS A 71 -8.89 3.54 5.79
C HIS A 71 -8.71 2.89 4.40
N TRP A 72 -8.66 1.57 4.35
CA TRP A 72 -8.43 0.80 3.11
C TRP A 72 -9.72 0.45 2.35
N SER A 73 -10.87 0.62 3.00
CA SER A 73 -12.22 0.37 2.50
C SER A 73 -13.14 1.51 2.94
N GLY A 74 -14.38 1.54 2.45
CA GLY A 74 -15.34 2.60 2.74
C GLY A 74 -14.92 3.94 2.14
N THR A 75 -14.27 3.89 0.98
CA THR A 75 -13.78 5.08 0.25
C THR A 75 -14.58 5.33 -1.02
N LEU A 76 -14.30 6.43 -1.72
CA LEU A 76 -14.99 6.79 -2.98
C LEU A 76 -14.39 6.11 -4.24
N VAL A 77 -13.42 5.21 -4.08
CA VAL A 77 -12.75 4.47 -5.18
C VAL A 77 -13.10 3.00 -5.12
#